data_AF-A0A6A3WNV1-F1
#
_entry.id   AF-A0A6A3WNV1-F1
#
_cell.length_a   1.000
_cell.length_b   1.000
_cell.length_c   1.000
_cell.angle_alpha   90.00
_cell.angle_beta   90.00
_cell.angle_gamma   90.00
#
_symmetry.space_group_name_H-M   'P 1'
#
loop_
_entity.id
_entity.type
_entity.pdbx_description
1 polymer ?
#
loop_
_entity_poly.entity_id
_entity_poly.type
_entity_poly.pdbx_seq_one_letter_code
_entity_poly.pdbx_strand_id
1 'polypeptide(L)'
;MVGLVRCPLLRVDPDLDRRLDGAHDLDTIVHAVAPGANTPPASWDMEMEILRGDVRYHRDQLRECEKWLYKETDLRRKAESLCALVSTERNEAIEEARALIEELDEVSRQAALAAVSLQKSANIIDLLKARIGKYDKKIEEARTTIRNDRLKIKK
;
A
#
# COMPACT_ATOMS: atom_id res chain seq x y z
N MET A 1 -69.41 -41.24 -24.27
CA MET A 1 -68.64 -42.03 -25.26
C MET A 1 -67.24 -41.41 -25.29
N VAL A 2 -66.30 -41.95 -24.52
CA VAL A 2 -64.93 -41.40 -24.36
C VAL A 2 -63.99 -42.30 -25.15
N GLY A 3 -63.45 -41.80 -26.25
CA GLY A 3 -62.48 -42.54 -27.06
C GLY A 3 -61.12 -42.58 -26.37
N LEU A 4 -60.67 -43.78 -26.02
CA LEU A 4 -59.27 -44.02 -25.63
C LEU A 4 -58.39 -43.85 -26.88
N VAL A 5 -57.82 -42.66 -27.02
CA VAL A 5 -56.71 -42.39 -27.94
C VAL A 5 -55.53 -43.22 -27.45
N ARG A 6 -55.25 -44.36 -28.11
CA ARG A 6 -53.98 -45.05 -27.91
C ARG A 6 -52.88 -44.20 -28.51
N CYS A 7 -52.15 -43.47 -27.68
CA CYS A 7 -50.86 -42.92 -28.08
C CYS A 7 -49.97 -44.08 -28.55
N PRO A 8 -49.36 -44.01 -29.74
CA PRO A 8 -48.25 -44.90 -30.08
C PRO A 8 -47.17 -44.71 -29.02
N LEU A 9 -46.64 -45.82 -28.47
CA LEU A 9 -45.48 -45.77 -27.59
C LEU A 9 -44.41 -44.92 -28.29
N LEU A 10 -43.98 -43.82 -27.66
CA LEU A 10 -42.82 -43.05 -28.07
C LEU A 10 -41.67 -44.05 -28.24
N ARG A 11 -41.25 -44.31 -29.48
CA ARG A 11 -40.13 -45.21 -29.76
C ARG A 11 -38.90 -44.61 -29.11
N VAL A 12 -38.40 -45.30 -28.08
CA VAL A 12 -37.41 -44.75 -27.15
C VAL A 12 -36.03 -44.60 -27.80
N ASP A 13 -35.74 -45.33 -28.88
CA ASP A 13 -34.53 -45.17 -29.69
C ASP A 13 -34.67 -45.90 -31.05
N PRO A 14 -34.81 -45.20 -32.19
CA PRO A 14 -34.93 -45.84 -33.51
C PRO A 14 -33.69 -46.64 -33.94
N ASP A 15 -32.51 -46.32 -33.40
CA ASP A 15 -31.28 -47.04 -33.69
C ASP A 15 -31.19 -48.32 -32.87
N LEU A 16 -31.76 -48.34 -31.65
CA LEU A 16 -31.97 -49.58 -30.89
C LEU A 16 -32.91 -50.54 -31.63
N ASP A 17 -34.02 -50.04 -32.18
CA ASP A 17 -34.96 -50.85 -32.97
C ASP A 17 -34.26 -51.50 -34.17
N ARG A 18 -33.40 -50.76 -34.89
CA ARG A 18 -32.59 -51.28 -36.00
C ARG A 18 -31.56 -52.31 -35.56
N ARG A 19 -30.95 -52.13 -34.38
CA ARG A 19 -29.98 -53.07 -33.82
C ARG A 19 -30.64 -54.38 -33.35
N LEU A 20 -31.89 -54.31 -32.91
CA LEU A 20 -32.68 -55.47 -32.50
C LEU A 20 -33.31 -56.23 -33.68
N ASP A 21 -33.56 -55.57 -34.81
CA ASP A 21 -34.19 -56.19 -36.00
C ASP A 21 -33.38 -57.38 -36.56
N GLY A 22 -32.06 -57.35 -36.40
CA GLY A 22 -31.15 -58.44 -36.78
C GLY A 22 -30.74 -59.39 -35.65
N ALA A 23 -31.26 -59.19 -34.42
CA ALA A 23 -30.86 -59.97 -33.26
C ALA A 23 -31.81 -61.16 -33.05
N HIS A 24 -31.34 -62.38 -33.34
CA HIS A 24 -32.15 -63.61 -33.25
C HIS A 24 -31.72 -64.56 -32.13
N ASP A 25 -30.68 -64.20 -31.38
CA ASP A 25 -30.24 -64.89 -30.18
C ASP A 25 -30.08 -63.92 -29.01
N LEU A 26 -30.08 -64.48 -27.81
CA LEU A 26 -30.07 -63.71 -26.57
C LEU A 26 -28.80 -62.86 -26.42
N ASP A 27 -27.66 -63.36 -26.90
CA ASP A 27 -26.37 -62.66 -26.82
C ASP A 27 -26.35 -61.40 -27.71
N THR A 28 -26.83 -61.54 -28.94
CA THR A 28 -26.96 -60.45 -29.91
C THR A 28 -27.97 -59.41 -29.43
N ILE A 29 -29.06 -59.84 -28.78
CA ILE A 29 -30.05 -58.93 -28.16
C ILE A 29 -29.41 -58.13 -27.01
N VAL A 30 -28.63 -58.77 -26.13
CA VAL A 30 -27.94 -58.10 -25.02
C VAL A 30 -26.94 -57.06 -25.53
N HIS A 31 -26.16 -57.42 -26.55
CA HIS A 31 -25.23 -56.50 -27.22
C HIS A 31 -25.92 -55.34 -27.95
N ALA A 32 -27.10 -55.57 -28.53
CA ALA A 32 -27.92 -54.55 -29.17
C ALA A 32 -28.54 -53.57 -28.16
N VAL A 33 -28.90 -54.02 -26.97
CA VAL A 33 -29.44 -53.14 -25.92
C VAL A 33 -28.34 -52.36 -25.20
N ALA A 34 -27.21 -52.99 -24.91
CA ALA A 34 -26.11 -52.40 -24.17
C ALA A 34 -24.78 -52.67 -24.91
N PRO A 35 -24.40 -51.80 -25.86
CA PRO A 35 -23.12 -51.94 -26.56
C PRO A 35 -22.00 -51.74 -25.54
N GLY A 36 -21.37 -52.85 -25.13
CA GLY A 36 -20.34 -52.87 -24.10
C GLY A 36 -20.69 -53.65 -22.82
N ALA A 37 -21.87 -54.26 -22.73
CA ALA A 37 -22.22 -55.15 -21.61
C ALA A 37 -21.26 -56.34 -21.46
N ASN A 38 -20.66 -56.79 -22.56
CA ASN A 38 -19.66 -57.86 -22.58
C ASN A 38 -18.22 -57.33 -22.75
N THR A 39 -17.99 -56.01 -22.69
CA THR A 39 -16.61 -55.54 -22.45
C THR A 39 -16.27 -56.01 -21.05
N PRO A 40 -15.19 -56.79 -20.85
CA PRO A 40 -14.77 -57.14 -19.51
C PRO A 40 -14.63 -55.83 -18.74
N PRO A 41 -15.24 -55.69 -17.55
CA PRO A 41 -14.86 -54.60 -16.65
C PRO A 41 -13.34 -54.60 -16.61
N ALA A 42 -12.70 -53.42 -16.60
CA ALA A 42 -11.31 -53.37 -16.14
C ALA A 42 -11.28 -54.23 -14.87
N SER A 43 -10.41 -55.26 -14.82
CA SER A 43 -10.45 -56.14 -13.67
C SER A 43 -10.33 -55.24 -12.44
N TRP A 44 -11.08 -55.54 -11.38
CA TRP A 44 -11.06 -54.71 -10.18
C TRP A 44 -9.63 -54.38 -9.73
N ASP A 45 -8.66 -55.26 -10.03
CA ASP A 45 -7.23 -55.02 -9.83
C ASP A 45 -6.65 -53.83 -10.62
N MET A 46 -7.04 -53.65 -11.89
CA MET A 46 -6.62 -52.51 -12.73
C MET A 46 -7.18 -51.19 -12.21
N GLU A 47 -8.47 -51.13 -11.89
CA GLU A 47 -9.09 -49.91 -11.33
C GLU A 47 -8.48 -49.56 -9.97
N MET A 48 -8.23 -50.56 -9.13
CA MET A 48 -7.56 -50.38 -7.85
C MET A 48 -6.12 -49.90 -8.02
N GLU A 49 -5.39 -50.33 -9.05
CA GLU A 49 -4.04 -49.84 -9.30
C GLU A 49 -4.02 -48.40 -9.81
N ILE A 50 -4.97 -48.01 -10.65
CA ILE A 50 -5.16 -46.61 -11.08
C ILE A 50 -5.43 -45.72 -9.85
N LEU A 51 -6.39 -46.10 -9.01
CA LEU A 51 -6.72 -45.36 -7.79
C LEU A 51 -5.54 -45.27 -6.82
N ARG A 52 -4.75 -46.33 -6.66
CA ARG A 52 -3.51 -46.29 -5.86
C ARG A 52 -2.50 -45.31 -6.46
N GLY A 53 -2.39 -45.26 -7.79
CA GLY A 53 -1.60 -44.26 -8.51
C GLY A 53 -2.01 -42.84 -8.18
N ASP A 54 -3.31 -42.55 -8.27
CA ASP A 54 -3.88 -41.24 -7.99
C ASP A 54 -3.70 -40.84 -6.53
N VAL A 55 -3.92 -41.77 -5.60
CA VAL A 55 -3.68 -41.53 -4.16
C VAL A 55 -2.21 -41.21 -3.89
N ARG A 56 -1.27 -41.92 -4.52
CA ARG A 56 0.17 -41.59 -4.40
C ARG A 56 0.46 -40.20 -4.94
N TYR A 57 -0.04 -39.88 -6.14
CA TYR A 57 0.13 -38.58 -6.77
C TYR A 57 -0.40 -37.43 -5.90
N HIS A 58 -1.64 -37.54 -5.41
CA HIS A 58 -2.23 -36.50 -4.55
C HIS A 58 -1.54 -36.39 -3.20
N ARG A 59 -1.03 -37.50 -2.65
CA ARG A 59 -0.24 -37.47 -1.41
C ARG A 59 1.06 -36.70 -1.59
N ASP A 60 1.74 -36.86 -2.73
CA ASP A 60 2.97 -36.14 -3.03
C ASP A 60 2.69 -34.64 -3.28
N GLN A 61 1.60 -34.32 -3.97
CA GLN A 61 1.13 -32.94 -4.13
C GLN A 61 0.82 -32.28 -2.76
N LEU A 62 0.16 -33.00 -1.85
CA LEU A 62 -0.15 -32.48 -0.52
C LEU A 62 1.13 -32.16 0.27
N ARG A 63 2.15 -33.03 0.23
CA ARG A 63 3.44 -32.78 0.87
C ARG A 63 4.13 -31.54 0.31
N GLU A 64 4.00 -31.28 -0.99
CA GLU A 64 4.58 -30.09 -1.60
C GLU A 64 3.82 -28.82 -1.19
N CYS A 65 2.48 -28.86 -1.18
CA CYS A 65 1.65 -27.78 -0.65
C CYS A 65 1.98 -27.46 0.82
N GLU A 66 2.22 -28.46 1.66
CA GLU A 66 2.63 -28.27 3.06
C GLU A 66 3.97 -27.51 3.15
N LYS A 67 4.97 -27.85 2.33
CA LYS A 67 6.24 -27.11 2.28
C LYS A 67 6.04 -25.66 1.86
N TRP A 68 5.21 -25.41 0.86
CA TRP A 68 4.88 -24.06 0.42
C TRP A 68 4.18 -23.25 1.51
N LEU A 69 3.27 -23.87 2.26
CA LEU A 69 2.60 -23.24 3.40
C LEU A 69 3.60 -22.85 4.51
N TYR A 70 4.57 -23.71 4.83
CA TYR A 70 5.63 -23.36 5.78
C TYR A 70 6.47 -22.18 5.29
N LYS A 71 6.83 -22.14 4.01
CA LYS A 71 7.58 -21.02 3.43
C LYS A 71 6.76 -19.74 3.44
N GLU A 72 5.49 -19.80 3.08
CA GLU A 72 4.58 -18.66 3.08
C GLU A 72 4.41 -18.09 4.49
N THR A 73 4.19 -18.93 5.49
CA THR A 73 4.03 -18.51 6.88
C THR A 73 5.31 -17.89 7.45
N ASP A 74 6.49 -18.40 7.09
CA ASP A 74 7.77 -17.79 7.45
C ASP A 74 7.95 -16.40 6.80
N LEU A 75 7.65 -16.29 5.50
CA LEU A 75 7.70 -15.01 4.79
C LEU A 75 6.71 -13.99 5.36
N ARG A 76 5.49 -14.43 5.69
CA ARG A 76 4.47 -13.59 6.32
C ARG A 76 4.96 -13.04 7.66
N ARG A 77 5.53 -13.90 8.52
CA ARG A 77 6.11 -13.48 9.80
C ARG A 77 7.24 -12.46 9.61
N LYS A 78 8.12 -12.67 8.64
CA LYS A 78 9.20 -11.72 8.30
C LYS A 78 8.65 -10.38 7.82
N ALA A 79 7.64 -10.40 6.95
CA ALA A 79 6.99 -9.20 6.47
C ALA A 79 6.30 -8.43 7.60
N GLU A 80 5.57 -9.13 8.49
CA GLU A 80 4.95 -8.52 9.68
C GLU A 80 5.99 -7.88 10.60
N SER A 81 7.10 -8.56 10.86
CA SER A 81 8.21 -8.02 11.66
C SER A 81 8.83 -6.78 11.03
N LEU A 82 9.04 -6.78 9.70
CA LEU A 82 9.58 -5.62 8.98
C LEU A 82 8.60 -4.45 8.98
N CYS A 83 7.31 -4.71 8.76
CA CYS A 83 6.27 -3.69 8.82
C CYS A 83 6.18 -3.04 10.21
N ALA A 84 6.30 -3.85 11.28
CA ALA A 84 6.33 -3.33 12.64
C ALA A 84 7.54 -2.42 12.87
N LEU A 85 8.74 -2.86 12.47
CA LEU A 85 9.98 -2.08 12.60
C LEU A 85 9.92 -0.76 11.82
N VAL A 86 9.52 -0.81 10.54
CA VAL A 86 9.40 0.39 9.71
C VAL A 86 8.34 1.34 10.27
N SER A 87 7.26 0.79 10.85
CA SER A 87 6.23 1.63 11.49
C SER A 87 6.74 2.30 12.76
N THR A 88 7.58 1.65 13.57
CA THR A 88 8.16 2.28 14.77
C THR A 88 9.15 3.36 14.37
N GLU A 89 10.07 3.08 13.45
CA GLU A 89 11.04 4.06 12.95
C GLU A 89 10.35 5.29 12.33
N ARG A 90 9.30 5.06 11.53
CA ARG A 90 8.50 6.17 10.96
C ARG A 90 7.87 7.03 12.06
N ASN A 91 7.32 6.40 13.10
CA ASN A 91 6.68 7.15 14.17
C ASN A 91 7.71 7.96 14.99
N GLU A 92 8.88 7.39 15.27
CA GLU A 92 9.99 8.11 15.92
C GLU A 92 10.44 9.31 15.09
N ALA A 93 10.67 9.13 13.79
CA ALA A 93 11.05 10.21 12.89
C ALA A 93 9.99 11.33 12.81
N ILE A 94 8.70 10.99 12.90
CA ILE A 94 7.61 11.97 12.95
C ILE A 94 7.66 12.78 14.24
N GLU A 95 7.88 12.15 15.38
CA GLU A 95 7.97 12.86 16.67
C GLU A 95 9.22 13.74 16.74
N GLU A 96 10.37 13.28 16.23
CA GLU A 96 11.57 14.11 16.09
C GLU A 96 11.32 15.32 15.18
N ALA A 97 10.68 15.12 14.03
CA ALA A 97 10.35 16.22 13.12
C ALA A 97 9.41 17.24 13.77
N ARG A 98 8.43 16.79 14.58
CA ARG A 98 7.55 17.67 15.35
C ARG A 98 8.34 18.51 16.36
N ALA A 99 9.21 17.88 17.13
CA ALA A 99 10.06 18.59 18.10
C ALA A 99 10.93 19.66 17.42
N LEU A 100 11.55 19.33 16.28
CA LEU A 100 12.36 20.28 15.52
C LEU A 100 11.55 21.46 14.97
N ILE A 101 10.31 21.24 14.56
CA ILE A 101 9.41 22.31 14.11
C ILE A 101 9.07 23.25 15.28
N GLU A 102 8.78 22.71 16.46
CA GLU A 102 8.52 23.51 17.66
C GLU A 102 9.74 24.35 18.07
N GLU A 103 10.94 23.77 18.02
CA GLU A 103 12.20 24.49 18.25
C GLU A 103 12.41 25.60 17.22
N LEU A 104 12.17 25.31 15.93
CA LEU A 104 12.27 26.30 14.85
C LEU A 104 11.31 27.47 15.06
N ASP A 105 10.07 27.20 15.49
CA ASP A 105 9.07 28.22 15.75
C ASP A 105 9.45 29.10 16.95
N GLU A 106 10.01 28.51 18.02
CA GLU A 106 10.57 29.26 19.15
C GLU A 106 11.72 30.16 18.71
N VAL A 107 12.71 29.61 18.00
CA VAL A 107 13.85 30.39 17.50
C VAL A 107 13.38 31.52 16.59
N SER A 108 12.41 31.26 15.72
CA SER A 108 11.83 32.27 14.82
C SER A 108 11.15 33.41 15.59
N ARG A 109 10.42 33.09 16.67
CA ARG A 109 9.84 34.11 17.56
C ARG A 109 10.91 34.94 18.25
N GLN A 110 11.96 34.30 18.76
CA GLN A 110 13.07 35.02 19.40
C GLN A 110 13.79 35.94 18.41
N ALA A 111 14.03 35.48 17.19
CA ALA A 111 14.62 36.29 16.13
C ALA A 111 13.76 37.52 15.80
N ALA A 112 12.43 37.37 15.73
CA ALA A 112 11.52 38.48 15.50
C ALA A 112 11.57 39.52 16.64
N LEU A 113 11.58 39.08 17.91
CA LEU A 113 11.73 39.97 19.07
C LEU A 113 13.06 40.70 19.06
N ALA A 114 14.16 40.00 18.74
CA ALA A 114 15.48 40.59 18.62
C ALA A 114 15.54 41.64 17.51
N ALA A 115 14.92 41.36 16.35
CA ALA A 115 14.85 42.32 15.24
C ALA A 115 14.12 43.61 15.63
N VAL A 116 13.00 43.50 16.35
CA VAL A 116 12.28 44.68 16.89
C VAL A 116 13.15 45.47 17.86
N SER A 117 13.88 44.79 18.75
CA SER A 117 14.80 45.44 19.71
C SER A 117 15.96 46.16 19.00
N LEU A 118 16.53 45.55 17.96
CA LEU A 118 17.56 46.17 17.13
C LEU A 118 17.03 47.41 16.42
N GLN A 119 15.81 47.36 15.86
CA GLN A 119 15.19 48.52 15.23
C GLN A 119 14.99 49.67 16.23
N LYS A 120 14.56 49.36 17.46
CA LYS A 120 14.43 50.37 18.53
C LYS A 120 15.78 51.01 18.85
N SER A 121 16.83 50.19 18.95
CA SER A 121 18.19 50.66 19.21
C SER A 121 18.71 51.54 18.07
N ALA A 122 18.46 51.17 16.82
CA ALA A 122 18.80 51.98 15.65
C ALA A 122 18.12 53.36 15.69
N ASN A 123 16.82 53.42 15.99
CA ASN A 123 16.09 54.67 16.13
C ASN A 123 16.68 55.58 17.22
N ILE A 124 17.11 55.00 18.36
CA ILE A 124 17.76 55.76 19.44
C ILE A 124 19.12 56.30 18.98
N ILE A 125 19.92 55.50 18.27
CA ILE A 125 21.21 55.92 17.73
C ILE A 125 21.02 57.12 16.78
N ASP A 126 20.03 57.07 15.89
CA ASP A 126 19.76 58.16 14.96
C ASP A 126 19.31 59.43 15.68
N LEU A 127 18.48 59.31 16.72
CA LEU A 127 18.11 60.43 17.58
C LEU A 127 19.34 61.06 18.27
N LEU A 128 20.23 60.23 18.82
CA LEU A 128 21.44 60.69 19.48
C LEU A 128 22.40 61.37 18.50
N LYS A 129 22.62 60.80 17.31
CA LYS A 129 23.40 61.43 16.23
C LYS A 129 22.86 62.81 15.86
N ALA A 130 21.54 62.93 15.71
CA ALA A 130 20.91 64.22 15.41
C ALA A 130 21.13 65.24 16.54
N ARG A 131 21.07 64.80 17.80
CA ARG A 131 21.31 65.68 18.96
C ARG A 131 22.78 66.11 19.07
N ILE A 132 23.72 65.20 18.83
CA ILE A 132 25.15 65.51 18.75
C ILE A 132 25.40 66.57 17.67
N GLY A 133 24.88 66.37 16.45
CA GLY A 133 25.03 67.35 15.37
C GLY A 133 24.46 68.74 15.69
N LYS A 134 23.40 68.83 16.50
CA LYS A 134 22.91 70.13 17.01
C LYS A 134 23.89 70.78 17.99
N TYR A 135 24.48 69.99 18.89
CA TYR A 135 25.46 70.52 19.84
C TYR A 135 26.77 70.91 19.16
N ASP A 136 27.25 70.15 18.17
CA ASP A 136 28.44 70.49 17.40
C ASP A 136 28.28 71.84 16.70
N LYS A 137 27.11 72.10 16.09
CA LYS A 137 26.79 73.42 15.50
C LYS A 137 26.85 74.55 16.54
N LYS A 138 26.24 74.35 17.71
CA LYS A 138 26.28 75.35 18.81
C LYS A 138 27.71 75.61 19.29
N ILE A 139 28.54 74.58 19.36
CA ILE A 139 29.96 74.71 19.73
C ILE A 139 30.70 75.54 18.69
N GLU A 140 30.49 75.29 17.39
CA GLU A 140 31.10 76.07 16.31
C GLU A 140 30.61 77.54 16.30
N GLU A 141 29.31 77.78 16.52
CA GLU A 141 28.76 79.13 16.69
C GLU A 141 29.37 79.87 17.89
N ALA A 142 29.55 79.18 19.03
CA ALA A 142 30.22 79.76 20.19
C ALA A 142 31.70 80.05 19.90
N ARG A 143 32.41 79.14 19.23
CA ARG A 143 33.83 79.32 18.84
C ARG A 143 34.02 80.52 17.91
N THR A 144 33.15 80.68 16.91
CA THR A 144 33.19 81.82 15.99
C THR A 144 32.90 83.14 16.70
N THR A 145 31.92 83.16 17.60
CA THR A 145 31.61 84.32 18.44
C THR A 145 32.82 84.73 19.30
N ILE A 146 33.41 83.78 20.04
CA ILE A 146 34.61 84.02 20.86
C ILE A 146 35.76 84.57 20.01
N ARG A 147 35.97 84.02 18.79
CA ARG A 147 37.02 84.50 17.87
C ARG A 147 36.78 85.95 17.47
N ASN A 148 35.54 86.31 17.14
CA ASN A 148 35.17 87.67 16.74
C ASN A 148 35.35 88.65 17.90
N ASP A 149 34.95 88.28 19.11
CA ASP A 149 35.09 89.15 20.30
C ASP A 149 36.56 89.39 20.64
N ARG A 150 37.41 88.36 20.55
CA ARG A 150 38.87 88.51 20.71
C ARG A 150 39.49 89.48 19.71
N LEU A 151 38.97 89.56 18.48
CA LEU A 151 39.47 90.50 17.47
C LEU A 151 39.06 91.94 17.79
N LYS A 152 37.88 92.16 18.38
CA LYS A 152 37.41 93.50 18.77
C LYS A 152 38.21 94.09 19.92
N ILE A 153 38.67 93.27 20.87
CA ILE A 153 39.45 93.71 22.04
C ILE A 153 40.89 94.11 21.66
N LYS A 154 41.41 93.66 20.51
CA LYS A 154 42.77 93.98 20.03
C LYS A 154 42.85 95.27 19.20
N LYS A 155 41.74 95.99 19.00
CA LYS A 155 41.70 97.33 18.40
C LYS A 155 41.62 98.38 19.50
#